data_AF-A0A9E3VY90-F1
#
_entry.id   AF-A0A9E3VY90-F1
#
_cell.length_a   1.000
_cell.length_b   1.000
_cell.length_c   1.000
_cell.angle_alpha   90.00
_cell.angle_beta   90.00
_cell.angle_gamma   90.00
#
_symmetry.space_group_name_H-M   'P 1'
#
loop_
_entity.id
_entity.type
_entity.pdbx_description
1 polymer ?
#
loop_
_entity_poly.entity_id
_entity_poly.type
_entity_poly.pdbx_seq_one_letter_code
_entity_poly.pdbx_strand_id
1 'polypeptide(L)'
;MEPSTTTPPAIASATLNVGRKAQARGLAGLSVACLIASAIGFMPQNQYLLLPTILLLAGGVSLGAALGLRRDWGFPRLERITRVEADRRVRWISILIGAALLALLGLRGGKFILPMQVYQLTNIHVQMVMLFGGLALVVGGVGGVRRQDAAAFAACARAHRREIGLMLALIVIAFAVRMINLQDAVRAFMDEGPFVEAVVKMREDPLVPLTAPLHPVASSTRLFPYVQMVLSDLFGSNLAMFRMGAVLFGALTIAATYALARVLFDQRTALLAGVLLAVFPPHIHMSRIGIYNIADPLFGVLALAFFTRAVQTQRRLFYALAGAMLGLLPYVYEGGELLFPPLVLLWAGWLALSKGPRPTRRGIGWMLLVALLLALPVYYTNLSYHLPLFTRLDDASTGGDYLLALLVAPNGLHRVHTFLAQRLLPPLLHYVHAPDASLFYGGETALILPWLVPLFLLGLFHALRRSGSGLLVLWVLLTTLGNSVILFNNWTARFVVVMPAIAILCAAGLRYT
;
A
#
# COMPACT_ATOMS: atom_id res chain seq x y z
N MET A 1 52.09 28.65 -45.30
CA MET A 1 51.40 27.70 -44.41
C MET A 1 50.21 28.44 -43.80
N GLU A 2 49.04 28.33 -44.42
CA GLU A 2 47.77 28.82 -43.86
C GLU A 2 47.27 27.82 -42.81
N PRO A 3 46.73 28.27 -41.66
CA PRO A 3 46.09 27.38 -40.72
C PRO A 3 44.62 27.17 -41.11
N SER A 4 44.29 25.95 -41.51
CA SER A 4 42.91 25.50 -41.76
C SER A 4 42.09 25.52 -40.46
N THR A 5 41.10 26.40 -40.37
CA THR A 5 40.10 26.38 -39.30
C THR A 5 39.04 25.32 -39.60
N THR A 6 39.18 24.14 -38.99
CA THR A 6 38.13 23.12 -38.94
C THR A 6 37.08 23.51 -37.89
N THR A 7 35.91 23.89 -38.36
CA THR A 7 34.71 24.07 -37.53
C THR A 7 34.24 22.71 -36.99
N PRO A 8 33.87 22.60 -35.69
CA PRO A 8 33.28 21.38 -35.16
C PRO A 8 31.87 21.17 -35.74
N PRO A 9 31.42 19.91 -35.94
CA PRO A 9 30.11 19.65 -36.51
C PRO A 9 29.02 20.17 -35.58
N ALA A 10 28.14 21.00 -36.14
CA ALA A 10 26.92 21.44 -35.50
C ALA A 10 26.14 20.22 -34.99
N ILE A 11 25.92 20.17 -33.68
CA ILE A 11 25.00 19.24 -33.05
C ILE A 11 23.63 19.51 -33.66
N ALA A 12 23.15 18.58 -34.49
CA ALA A 12 21.82 18.59 -35.06
C ALA A 12 20.77 18.42 -33.94
N SER A 13 20.44 19.52 -33.27
CA SER A 13 19.33 19.58 -32.31
C SER A 13 18.01 19.69 -33.07
N ALA A 14 17.44 18.51 -33.37
CA ALA A 14 16.02 18.20 -33.34
C ALA A 14 15.03 19.31 -33.76
N THR A 15 14.91 19.55 -35.07
CA THR A 15 13.63 19.93 -35.67
C THR A 15 12.69 18.72 -35.60
N LEU A 16 12.04 18.53 -34.45
CA LEU A 16 10.91 17.60 -34.33
C LEU A 16 9.80 18.07 -35.30
N ASN A 17 9.73 17.40 -36.45
CA ASN A 17 8.76 17.61 -37.53
C ASN A 17 7.36 17.90 -36.97
N VAL A 18 6.81 19.08 -37.26
CA VAL A 18 5.50 19.55 -36.78
C VAL A 18 4.40 18.50 -36.97
N GLY A 19 4.47 17.73 -38.06
CA GLY A 19 3.57 16.62 -38.36
C GLY A 19 3.56 15.50 -37.31
N ARG A 20 4.72 15.11 -36.75
CA ARG A 20 4.78 14.06 -35.70
C ARG A 20 4.13 14.52 -34.40
N LYS A 21 4.23 15.82 -34.06
CA LYS A 21 3.58 16.39 -32.87
C LYS A 21 2.06 16.41 -33.03
N ALA A 22 1.56 16.78 -34.21
CA ALA A 22 0.13 16.76 -34.51
C ALA A 22 -0.43 15.33 -34.50
N GLN A 23 0.27 14.38 -35.12
CA GLN A 23 -0.11 12.95 -35.11
C GLN A 23 -0.16 12.37 -33.69
N ALA A 24 0.85 12.64 -32.85
CA ALA A 24 0.86 12.18 -31.47
C ALA A 24 -0.31 12.75 -30.65
N ARG A 25 -0.67 14.03 -30.85
CA ARG A 25 -1.85 14.65 -30.23
C ARG A 25 -3.15 14.02 -30.71
N GLY A 26 -3.29 13.76 -32.01
CA GLY A 26 -4.46 13.08 -32.58
C GLY A 26 -4.66 11.68 -32.01
N LEU A 27 -3.58 10.90 -31.90
CA LEU A 27 -3.60 9.55 -31.31
C LEU A 27 -3.89 9.57 -29.80
N ALA A 28 -3.41 10.58 -29.07
CA ALA A 28 -3.77 10.77 -27.67
C ALA A 28 -5.25 11.14 -27.51
N GLY A 29 -5.77 12.05 -28.35
CA GLY A 29 -7.19 12.40 -28.37
C GLY A 29 -8.10 11.21 -28.69
N LEU A 30 -7.73 10.41 -29.71
CA LEU A 30 -8.41 9.15 -30.03
C LEU A 30 -8.37 8.18 -28.85
N SER A 31 -7.23 8.06 -28.19
CA SER A 31 -7.10 7.22 -26.99
C SER A 31 -8.07 7.65 -25.88
N VAL A 32 -8.09 8.94 -25.55
CA VAL A 32 -9.00 9.49 -24.54
C VAL A 32 -10.46 9.20 -24.91
N ALA A 33 -10.85 9.45 -26.17
CA ALA A 33 -12.21 9.17 -26.65
C ALA A 33 -12.58 7.69 -26.54
N CYS A 34 -11.70 6.78 -26.99
CA CYS A 34 -11.92 5.34 -26.87
C CYS A 34 -12.00 4.88 -25.42
N LEU A 35 -11.15 5.40 -24.53
CA LEU A 35 -11.14 5.03 -23.11
C LEU A 35 -12.36 5.58 -22.36
N ILE A 36 -12.86 6.76 -22.72
CA ILE A 36 -14.14 7.28 -22.21
C ILE A 36 -15.30 6.40 -22.68
N ALA A 37 -15.38 6.10 -23.97
CA ALA A 37 -16.43 5.24 -24.52
C ALA A 37 -16.37 3.82 -23.92
N SER A 38 -15.18 3.29 -23.71
CA SER A 38 -14.94 2.03 -23.00
C SER A 38 -15.45 2.09 -21.56
N ALA A 39 -15.14 3.15 -20.81
CA ALA A 39 -15.61 3.33 -19.43
C ALA A 39 -17.14 3.41 -19.33
N ILE A 40 -17.80 4.13 -20.25
CA ILE A 40 -19.27 4.15 -20.34
C ILE A 40 -19.81 2.74 -20.61
N GLY A 41 -19.16 2.03 -21.53
CA GLY A 41 -19.50 0.66 -21.84
C GLY A 41 -19.30 -0.33 -20.68
N PHE A 42 -18.40 -0.04 -19.74
CA PHE A 42 -18.19 -0.86 -18.54
C PHE A 42 -19.15 -0.53 -17.40
N MET A 43 -20.12 0.38 -17.58
CA MET A 43 -21.12 0.63 -16.53
C MET A 43 -21.84 -0.66 -16.09
N PRO A 44 -22.19 -0.81 -14.79
CA PRO A 44 -22.71 -2.06 -14.24
C PRO A 44 -23.96 -2.61 -14.95
N GLN A 45 -24.73 -1.74 -15.59
CA GLN A 45 -25.96 -2.11 -16.30
C GLN A 45 -25.70 -2.84 -17.63
N ASN A 46 -24.50 -2.71 -18.21
CA ASN A 46 -24.21 -3.30 -19.51
C ASN A 46 -23.80 -4.77 -19.40
N GLN A 47 -24.59 -5.66 -19.99
CA GLN A 47 -24.31 -7.10 -20.02
C GLN A 47 -23.33 -7.51 -21.14
N TYR A 48 -23.09 -6.64 -22.13
CA TYR A 48 -22.26 -6.94 -23.30
C TYR A 48 -20.92 -6.21 -23.23
N LEU A 49 -19.89 -6.91 -22.73
CA LEU A 49 -18.57 -6.35 -22.46
C LEU A 49 -17.59 -6.40 -23.65
N LEU A 50 -17.99 -6.98 -24.79
CA LEU A 50 -17.10 -7.11 -25.96
C LEU A 50 -16.69 -5.76 -26.54
N LEU A 51 -17.65 -4.90 -26.90
CA LEU A 51 -17.37 -3.58 -27.45
C LEU A 51 -16.57 -2.68 -26.48
N PRO A 52 -16.94 -2.57 -25.18
CA PRO A 52 -16.14 -1.84 -24.19
C PRO A 52 -14.68 -2.34 -24.12
N THR A 53 -14.48 -3.65 -24.23
CA THR A 53 -13.14 -4.26 -24.24
C THR A 53 -12.36 -3.93 -25.52
N ILE A 54 -13.01 -3.96 -26.69
CA ILE A 54 -12.38 -3.56 -27.95
C ILE A 54 -11.93 -2.08 -27.89
N LEU A 55 -12.81 -1.20 -27.37
CA LEU A 55 -12.50 0.21 -27.19
C LEU A 55 -11.36 0.44 -26.18
N LEU A 56 -11.31 -0.35 -25.10
CA LEU A 56 -10.21 -0.34 -24.13
C LEU A 56 -8.87 -0.65 -24.83
N LEU A 57 -8.83 -1.74 -25.61
CA LEU A 57 -7.63 -2.17 -26.32
C LEU A 57 -7.22 -1.15 -27.39
N ALA A 58 -8.17 -0.64 -28.18
CA ALA A 58 -7.94 0.39 -29.18
C ALA A 58 -7.39 1.68 -28.54
N GLY A 59 -7.96 2.10 -27.42
CA GLY A 59 -7.50 3.25 -26.66
C GLY A 59 -6.08 3.08 -26.14
N GLY A 60 -5.75 1.91 -25.58
CA GLY A 60 -4.40 1.58 -25.13
C GLY A 60 -3.36 1.52 -26.24
N VAL A 61 -3.71 0.93 -27.38
CA VAL A 61 -2.85 0.89 -28.58
C VAL A 61 -2.61 2.31 -29.10
N SER A 62 -3.65 3.14 -29.18
CA SER A 62 -3.56 4.53 -29.64
C SER A 62 -2.69 5.39 -28.71
N LEU A 63 -2.89 5.29 -27.38
CA LEU A 63 -2.01 5.96 -26.40
C LEU A 63 -0.57 5.54 -26.60
N GLY A 64 -0.42 4.25 -26.85
CA GLY A 64 0.84 3.65 -27.10
C GLY A 64 1.57 4.19 -28.31
N ALA A 65 0.88 4.34 -29.43
CA ALA A 65 1.42 4.94 -30.63
C ALA A 65 1.81 6.41 -30.38
N ALA A 66 0.96 7.17 -29.66
CA ALA A 66 1.26 8.55 -29.28
C ALA A 66 2.56 8.68 -28.46
N LEU A 67 2.75 7.84 -27.44
CA LEU A 67 3.95 7.81 -26.60
C LEU A 67 5.19 7.32 -27.35
N GLY A 68 5.02 6.46 -28.36
CA GLY A 68 6.10 6.05 -29.26
C GLY A 68 6.62 7.21 -30.11
N LEU A 69 5.71 8.07 -30.58
CA LEU A 69 6.02 9.26 -31.36
C LEU A 69 6.61 10.41 -30.51
N ARG A 70 6.18 10.53 -29.25
CA ARG A 70 6.63 11.54 -28.29
C ARG A 70 7.27 10.90 -27.05
N ARG A 71 8.59 10.67 -27.10
CA ARG A 71 9.33 10.09 -25.97
C ARG A 71 9.49 11.04 -24.77
N ASP A 72 9.20 12.32 -24.94
CA ASP A 72 9.11 13.30 -23.85
C ASP A 72 7.78 13.20 -23.07
N TRP A 73 6.77 12.55 -23.64
CA TRP A 73 5.51 12.30 -22.94
C TRP A 73 5.59 11.08 -22.01
N GLY A 74 4.73 11.15 -20.99
CA GLY A 74 4.53 10.13 -20.00
C GLY A 74 5.33 10.30 -18.73
N PHE A 75 5.33 9.24 -17.92
CA PHE A 75 5.75 9.35 -16.54
C PHE A 75 7.25 9.68 -16.40
N PRO A 76 7.61 10.53 -15.42
CA PRO A 76 8.99 10.83 -15.11
C PRO A 76 9.71 9.54 -14.72
N ARG A 77 11.00 9.47 -15.07
CA ARG A 77 11.83 8.36 -14.58
C ARG A 77 12.14 8.59 -13.12
N LEU A 78 12.26 7.50 -12.37
CA LEU A 78 12.81 7.57 -11.03
C LEU A 78 14.27 8.00 -11.12
N GLU A 79 14.63 9.09 -10.45
CA GLU A 79 15.99 9.66 -10.51
C GLU A 79 16.78 9.34 -9.23
N ARG A 80 18.10 9.18 -9.38
CA ARG A 80 19.01 9.07 -8.23
C ARG A 80 19.28 10.46 -7.67
N ILE A 81 19.24 10.58 -6.35
CA ILE A 81 19.60 11.82 -5.65
C ILE A 81 21.07 11.74 -5.27
N THR A 82 21.89 12.61 -5.86
CA THR A 82 23.36 12.55 -5.80
C THR A 82 23.95 13.30 -4.62
N ARG A 83 23.28 14.33 -4.09
CA ARG A 83 23.71 15.07 -2.91
C ARG A 83 23.07 14.48 -1.66
N VAL A 84 23.65 13.40 -1.15
CA VAL A 84 23.20 12.76 0.09
C VAL A 84 24.40 12.54 1.01
N GLU A 85 24.25 12.92 2.28
CA GLU A 85 25.25 12.61 3.30
C GLU A 85 25.47 11.10 3.42
N ALA A 86 26.73 10.69 3.59
CA ALA A 86 27.09 9.30 3.78
C ALA A 86 26.39 8.70 5.02
N ASP A 87 26.08 7.41 4.94
CA ASP A 87 25.54 6.68 6.08
C ASP A 87 26.54 6.68 7.25
N ARG A 88 26.04 6.97 8.44
CA ARG A 88 26.83 6.92 9.66
C ARG A 88 27.06 5.47 10.11
N ARG A 89 27.91 5.25 11.12
CA ARG A 89 28.15 3.92 11.70
C ARG A 89 26.87 3.35 12.34
N VAL A 90 26.66 2.05 12.16
CA VAL A 90 25.59 1.27 12.81
C VAL A 90 25.82 1.27 14.33
N ARG A 91 24.76 1.37 15.12
CA ARG A 91 24.82 1.30 16.59
C ARG A 91 24.30 -0.06 17.07
N TRP A 92 25.18 -1.05 17.10
CA TRP A 92 24.84 -2.43 17.45
C TRP A 92 24.18 -2.58 18.83
N ILE A 93 24.65 -1.86 19.85
CA ILE A 93 24.05 -1.90 21.20
C ILE A 93 22.56 -1.51 21.14
N SER A 94 22.20 -0.46 20.39
CA SER A 94 20.80 -0.06 20.24
C SER A 94 19.98 -1.13 19.53
N ILE A 95 20.53 -1.77 18.49
CA ILE A 95 19.88 -2.86 17.78
C ILE A 95 19.65 -4.05 18.72
N LEU A 96 20.66 -4.44 19.51
CA LEU A 96 20.57 -5.57 20.44
C LEU A 96 19.54 -5.33 21.54
N ILE A 97 19.52 -4.14 22.15
CA ILE A 97 18.49 -3.78 23.14
C ILE A 97 17.11 -3.80 22.50
N GLY A 98 16.96 -3.20 21.31
CA GLY A 98 15.67 -3.19 20.62
C GLY A 98 15.19 -4.60 20.25
N ALA A 99 16.09 -5.45 19.76
CA ALA A 99 15.81 -6.85 19.48
C ALA A 99 15.43 -7.63 20.74
N ALA A 100 16.07 -7.36 21.88
CA ALA A 100 15.73 -7.98 23.17
C ALA A 100 14.31 -7.58 23.64
N LEU A 101 13.91 -6.32 23.46
CA LEU A 101 12.55 -5.88 23.77
C LEU A 101 11.51 -6.58 22.89
N LEU A 102 11.79 -6.72 21.60
CA LEU A 102 10.90 -7.43 20.67
C LEU A 102 10.86 -8.93 20.97
N ALA A 103 11.99 -9.55 21.29
CA ALA A 103 12.04 -10.94 21.72
C ALA A 103 11.21 -11.16 22.99
N LEU A 104 11.33 -10.27 23.99
CA LEU A 104 10.53 -10.33 25.21
C LEU A 104 9.03 -10.14 24.92
N LEU A 105 8.67 -9.26 23.99
CA LEU A 105 7.28 -9.11 23.52
C LEU A 105 6.76 -10.41 22.89
N GLY A 106 7.57 -11.09 22.06
CA GLY A 106 7.22 -12.39 21.48
C GLY A 106 7.03 -13.46 22.53
N LEU A 107 8.00 -13.61 23.45
CA LEU A 107 7.91 -14.54 24.58
C LEU A 107 6.67 -14.28 25.44
N ARG A 108 6.32 -13.00 25.64
CA ARG A 108 5.12 -12.60 26.38
C ARG A 108 3.82 -12.92 25.66
N GLY A 109 3.85 -12.83 24.33
CA GLY A 109 2.75 -13.16 23.45
C GLY A 109 2.45 -14.65 23.38
N GLY A 110 3.50 -15.47 23.35
CA GLY A 110 3.38 -16.92 23.21
C GLY A 110 3.12 -17.67 24.52
N LYS A 111 3.16 -19.00 24.44
CA LYS A 111 2.95 -19.92 25.58
C LYS A 111 4.18 -20.09 26.50
N PHE A 112 5.23 -19.29 26.32
CA PHE A 112 6.44 -19.39 27.15
C PHE A 112 6.14 -18.89 28.57
N ILE A 113 6.55 -19.66 29.57
CA ILE A 113 6.33 -19.31 30.98
C ILE A 113 7.40 -18.32 31.42
N LEU A 114 7.03 -17.03 31.48
CA LEU A 114 7.89 -15.99 32.03
C LEU A 114 7.91 -16.03 33.57
N PRO A 115 9.01 -15.60 34.22
CA PRO A 115 9.01 -15.38 35.66
C PRO A 115 7.87 -14.47 36.10
N MET A 116 7.23 -14.78 37.23
CA MET A 116 6.02 -14.08 37.69
C MET A 116 6.21 -12.56 37.80
N GLN A 117 7.38 -12.10 38.25
CA GLN A 117 7.67 -10.65 38.32
C GLN A 117 7.65 -10.00 36.93
N VAL A 118 8.25 -10.67 35.92
CA VAL A 118 8.27 -10.16 34.54
C VAL A 118 6.86 -10.18 33.95
N TYR A 119 6.10 -11.25 34.21
CA TYR A 119 4.72 -11.36 33.75
C TYR A 119 3.84 -10.22 34.26
N GLN A 120 3.94 -9.88 35.55
CA GLN A 120 3.17 -8.80 36.18
C GLN A 120 3.59 -7.40 35.69
N LEU A 121 4.88 -7.20 35.37
CA LEU A 121 5.39 -5.93 34.85
C LEU A 121 5.04 -5.71 33.37
N THR A 122 4.73 -6.76 32.62
CA THR A 122 4.45 -6.70 31.18
C THR A 122 2.96 -6.58 30.87
N ASN A 123 2.30 -5.62 31.51
CA ASN A 123 0.94 -5.24 31.12
C ASN A 123 0.89 -4.72 29.66
N ILE A 124 -0.30 -4.59 29.10
CA ILE A 124 -0.49 -4.26 27.69
C ILE A 124 0.13 -2.92 27.27
N HIS A 125 0.14 -1.91 28.16
CA HIS A 125 0.79 -0.63 27.89
C HIS A 125 2.31 -0.78 27.82
N VAL A 126 2.90 -1.60 28.70
CA VAL A 126 4.33 -1.90 28.66
C VAL A 126 4.68 -2.72 27.40
N GLN A 127 3.83 -3.66 26.98
CA GLN A 127 4.01 -4.38 25.72
C GLN A 127 4.01 -3.43 24.50
N MET A 128 3.15 -2.39 24.50
CA MET A 128 3.18 -1.33 23.49
C MET A 128 4.50 -0.54 23.52
N VAL A 129 5.01 -0.23 24.72
CA VAL A 129 6.34 0.41 24.87
C VAL A 129 7.46 -0.50 24.36
N MET A 130 7.38 -1.81 24.59
CA MET A 130 8.35 -2.78 24.05
C MET A 130 8.33 -2.80 22.51
N LEU A 131 7.14 -2.80 21.90
CA LEU A 131 6.98 -2.77 20.44
C LEU A 131 7.58 -1.50 19.84
N PHE A 132 7.10 -0.33 20.25
CA PHE A 132 7.52 0.95 19.65
C PHE A 132 8.91 1.39 20.10
N GLY A 133 9.33 1.05 21.33
CA GLY A 133 10.69 1.25 21.82
C GLY A 133 11.69 0.35 21.08
N GLY A 134 11.34 -0.93 20.89
CA GLY A 134 12.11 -1.89 20.10
C GLY A 134 12.26 -1.43 18.64
N LEU A 135 11.15 -1.03 18.02
CA LEU A 135 11.13 -0.40 16.69
C LEU A 135 12.08 0.78 16.59
N ALA A 136 11.96 1.76 17.48
CA ALA A 136 12.77 2.98 17.46
C ALA A 136 14.26 2.70 17.66
N LEU A 137 14.60 1.78 18.56
CA LEU A 137 15.99 1.39 18.84
C LEU A 137 16.62 0.61 17.68
N VAL A 138 15.89 -0.32 17.07
CA VAL A 138 16.35 -1.07 15.89
C VAL A 138 16.54 -0.13 14.70
N VAL A 139 15.51 0.65 14.33
CA VAL A 139 15.58 1.57 13.18
C VAL A 139 16.62 2.66 13.41
N GLY A 140 16.65 3.28 14.60
CA GLY A 140 17.63 4.31 14.95
C GLY A 140 19.06 3.75 15.01
N GLY A 141 19.22 2.52 15.50
CA GLY A 141 20.50 1.82 15.57
C GLY A 141 21.04 1.45 14.19
N VAL A 142 20.18 0.91 13.32
CA VAL A 142 20.51 0.66 11.92
C VAL A 142 20.79 2.00 11.22
N GLY A 143 19.92 3.00 11.31
CA GLY A 143 20.13 4.30 10.66
C GLY A 143 21.32 5.12 11.18
N GLY A 144 21.85 4.80 12.36
CA GLY A 144 22.90 5.59 13.00
C GLY A 144 22.42 6.97 13.48
N VAL A 145 21.14 7.07 13.83
CA VAL A 145 20.46 8.33 14.21
C VAL A 145 21.00 8.85 15.55
N ARG A 146 21.24 10.15 15.63
CA ARG A 146 21.74 10.89 16.79
C ARG A 146 20.78 11.99 17.20
N ARG A 147 20.88 12.47 18.44
CA ARG A 147 20.10 13.62 18.94
C ARG A 147 20.28 14.88 18.06
N GLN A 148 21.48 15.09 17.52
CA GLN A 148 21.78 16.21 16.61
C GLN A 148 20.94 16.18 15.32
N ASP A 149 20.48 15.00 14.88
CA ASP A 149 19.64 14.86 13.67
C ASP A 149 18.24 15.45 13.88
N ALA A 150 17.79 15.62 15.12
CA ALA A 150 16.54 16.30 15.42
C ALA A 150 16.56 17.77 14.97
N ALA A 151 17.69 18.46 15.12
CA ALA A 151 17.85 19.84 14.66
C ALA A 151 17.84 19.93 13.13
N ALA A 152 18.52 18.99 12.45
CA ALA A 152 18.51 18.89 10.99
C ALA A 152 17.10 18.57 10.45
N PHE A 153 16.38 17.66 11.12
CA PHE A 153 14.98 17.36 10.80
C PHE A 153 14.09 18.58 11.00
N ALA A 154 14.20 19.30 12.11
CA ALA A 154 13.44 20.53 12.37
C ALA A 154 13.75 21.64 11.35
N ALA A 155 15.01 21.79 10.93
CA ALA A 155 15.39 22.70 9.86
C ALA A 155 14.74 22.30 8.52
N CYS A 156 14.80 21.02 8.17
CA CYS A 156 14.15 20.47 6.97
C CYS A 156 12.63 20.68 6.99
N ALA A 157 11.97 20.39 8.12
CA ALA A 157 10.54 20.59 8.31
C ALA A 157 10.15 22.06 8.17
N ARG A 158 10.94 22.99 8.74
CA ARG A 158 10.74 24.44 8.55
C ARG A 158 10.88 24.85 7.08
N ALA A 159 11.86 24.30 6.37
CA ALA A 159 12.04 24.57 4.94
C ALA A 159 10.85 24.10 4.09
N HIS A 160 10.20 22.99 4.48
CA HIS A 160 9.05 22.40 3.79
C HIS A 160 7.70 22.69 4.46
N ARG A 161 7.63 23.71 5.34
CA ARG A 161 6.44 23.99 6.16
C ARG A 161 5.14 24.16 5.37
N ARG A 162 5.21 24.70 4.15
CA ARG A 162 4.05 24.89 3.27
C ARG A 162 3.51 23.55 2.78
N GLU A 163 4.39 22.66 2.35
CA GLU A 163 4.03 21.31 1.89
C GLU A 163 3.47 20.47 3.04
N ILE A 164 4.11 20.54 4.22
CA ILE A 164 3.62 19.90 5.44
C ILE A 164 2.25 20.46 5.83
N GLY A 165 2.05 21.78 5.78
CA GLY A 165 0.76 22.42 6.07
C GLY A 165 -0.35 21.95 5.13
N LEU A 166 -0.07 21.82 3.83
CA LEU A 166 -1.03 21.27 2.86
C LEU A 166 -1.38 19.81 3.14
N MET A 167 -0.37 18.99 3.46
CA MET A 167 -0.58 17.59 3.83
C MET A 167 -1.42 17.46 5.10
N LEU A 168 -1.11 18.26 6.13
CA LEU A 168 -1.89 18.30 7.38
C LEU A 168 -3.33 18.75 7.14
N ALA A 169 -3.55 19.80 6.33
CA ALA A 169 -4.88 20.25 5.97
C ALA A 169 -5.67 19.13 5.26
N LEU A 170 -5.04 18.40 4.34
CA LEU A 170 -5.64 17.27 3.66
C LEU A 170 -6.03 16.14 4.64
N ILE A 171 -5.16 15.80 5.60
CA ILE A 171 -5.45 14.80 6.63
C ILE A 171 -6.62 15.25 7.50
N VAL A 172 -6.63 16.51 7.93
CA VAL A 172 -7.71 17.07 8.77
C VAL A 172 -9.04 17.05 8.02
N ILE A 173 -9.07 17.47 6.75
CA ILE A 173 -10.28 17.40 5.91
C ILE A 173 -10.74 15.94 5.78
N ALA A 174 -9.82 15.03 5.46
CA ALA A 174 -10.15 13.61 5.30
C ALA A 174 -10.69 12.98 6.59
N PHE A 175 -10.11 13.34 7.73
CA PHE A 175 -10.56 12.93 9.05
C PHE A 175 -11.97 13.48 9.32
N ALA A 176 -12.18 14.79 9.13
CA ALA A 176 -13.46 15.44 9.36
C ALA A 176 -14.59 14.82 8.54
N VAL A 177 -14.38 14.61 7.23
CA VAL A 177 -15.38 13.98 6.35
C VAL A 177 -15.78 12.57 6.83
N ARG A 178 -14.83 11.80 7.37
CA ARG A 178 -15.09 10.44 7.89
C ARG A 178 -15.78 10.44 9.25
N MET A 179 -15.61 11.50 10.05
CA MET A 179 -16.26 11.64 11.36
C MET A 179 -17.75 12.04 11.27
N ILE A 180 -18.18 12.68 10.17
CA ILE A 180 -19.57 13.13 10.00
C ILE A 180 -20.52 11.94 10.10
N ASN A 181 -21.36 11.89 11.15
CA ASN A 181 -22.29 10.80 11.41
C ASN A 181 -21.61 9.41 11.53
N LEU A 182 -20.41 9.36 12.14
CA LEU A 182 -19.62 8.12 12.24
C LEU A 182 -20.36 6.98 12.97
N GLN A 183 -21.20 7.33 13.95
CA GLN A 183 -21.98 6.34 14.68
C GLN A 183 -23.00 5.63 13.78
N ASP A 184 -23.80 6.39 13.02
CA ASP A 184 -25.04 5.86 12.44
C ASP A 184 -25.00 5.74 10.91
N ALA A 185 -23.99 6.26 10.23
CA ALA A 185 -23.94 6.18 8.77
C ALA A 185 -23.68 4.77 8.24
N VAL A 186 -22.87 3.97 8.96
CA VAL A 186 -22.71 2.54 8.66
C VAL A 186 -23.74 1.79 9.50
N ARG A 187 -24.86 1.46 8.86
CA ARG A 187 -26.06 0.87 9.50
C ARG A 187 -25.98 -0.65 9.74
N ALA A 188 -24.93 -1.30 9.25
CA ALA A 188 -24.66 -2.70 9.50
C ALA A 188 -23.46 -2.86 10.45
N PHE A 189 -23.58 -3.78 11.41
CA PHE A 189 -22.47 -4.16 12.29
C PHE A 189 -21.62 -5.21 11.57
N MET A 190 -20.48 -4.79 11.02
CA MET A 190 -19.67 -5.59 10.10
C MET A 190 -18.43 -6.12 10.80
N ASP A 191 -18.52 -7.33 11.36
CA ASP A 191 -17.41 -8.02 12.04
C ASP A 191 -16.72 -7.21 13.15
N GLU A 192 -17.38 -6.19 13.71
CA GLU A 192 -16.85 -5.32 14.77
C GLU A 192 -16.87 -5.99 16.16
N GLY A 193 -17.65 -7.06 16.33
CA GLY A 193 -17.86 -7.75 17.62
C GLY A 193 -16.57 -8.22 18.29
N PRO A 194 -15.70 -9.00 17.60
CA PRO A 194 -14.41 -9.43 18.16
C PRO A 194 -13.50 -8.28 18.60
N PHE A 195 -13.60 -7.11 17.95
CA PHE A 195 -12.82 -5.93 18.31
C PHE A 195 -13.37 -5.24 19.55
N VAL A 196 -14.70 -5.17 19.70
CA VAL A 196 -15.35 -4.71 20.92
C VAL A 196 -14.98 -5.63 22.10
N GLU A 197 -15.06 -6.94 21.91
CA GLU A 197 -14.66 -7.93 22.93
C GLU A 197 -13.18 -7.75 23.32
N ALA A 198 -12.30 -7.52 22.34
CA ALA A 198 -10.90 -7.24 22.62
C ALA A 198 -10.71 -6.02 23.51
N VAL A 199 -11.43 -4.92 23.22
CA VAL A 199 -11.38 -3.68 24.03
C VAL A 199 -11.84 -3.95 25.45
N VAL A 200 -12.96 -4.66 25.65
CA VAL A 200 -13.46 -5.03 26.98
C VAL A 200 -12.42 -5.87 27.72
N LYS A 201 -11.92 -6.92 27.08
CA LYS A 201 -10.94 -7.85 27.65
C LYS A 201 -9.62 -7.16 28.06
N MET A 202 -9.13 -6.20 27.28
CA MET A 202 -7.92 -5.44 27.63
C MET A 202 -8.12 -4.50 28.83
N ARG A 203 -9.36 -4.03 29.06
CA ARG A 203 -9.70 -3.20 30.23
C ARG A 203 -9.86 -4.05 31.48
N GLU A 204 -10.48 -5.22 31.38
CA GLU A 204 -10.70 -6.13 32.50
C GLU A 204 -9.43 -6.86 32.92
N ASP A 205 -8.61 -7.27 31.95
CA ASP A 205 -7.32 -7.92 32.19
C ASP A 205 -6.20 -7.20 31.42
N PRO A 206 -5.53 -6.23 32.08
CA PRO A 206 -4.38 -5.53 31.49
C PRO A 206 -3.17 -6.45 31.21
N LEU A 207 -3.19 -7.70 31.67
CA LEU A 207 -2.14 -8.70 31.41
C LEU A 207 -2.44 -9.53 30.16
N VAL A 208 -3.42 -9.17 29.34
CA VAL A 208 -3.62 -9.89 28.08
C VAL A 208 -2.44 -9.67 27.11
N PRO A 209 -2.03 -10.70 26.36
CA PRO A 209 -0.93 -10.58 25.41
C PRO A 209 -1.32 -9.74 24.17
N LEU A 210 -0.48 -8.77 23.83
CA LEU A 210 -0.66 -7.86 22.69
C LEU A 210 -0.65 -8.62 21.36
N THR A 211 0.31 -9.53 21.16
CA THR A 211 0.53 -10.26 19.90
C THR A 211 -0.29 -11.54 19.78
N ALA A 212 -0.99 -11.95 20.83
CA ALA A 212 -1.87 -13.10 20.76
C ALA A 212 -3.09 -12.80 19.88
N PRO A 213 -3.58 -13.79 19.13
CA PRO A 213 -4.70 -13.60 18.23
C PRO A 213 -5.96 -13.12 18.98
N LEU A 214 -6.77 -12.32 18.29
CA LEU A 214 -8.09 -11.92 18.76
C LEU A 214 -9.10 -13.06 18.67
N HIS A 215 -9.05 -13.83 17.58
CA HIS A 215 -9.99 -14.90 17.29
C HIS A 215 -9.27 -16.05 16.56
N PRO A 216 -9.65 -17.33 16.75
CA PRO A 216 -8.98 -18.47 16.10
C PRO A 216 -8.95 -18.41 14.57
N VAL A 217 -9.98 -17.83 13.95
CA VAL A 217 -10.15 -17.70 12.49
C VAL A 217 -9.47 -16.44 11.91
N ALA A 218 -9.04 -15.51 12.76
CA ALA A 218 -8.38 -14.28 12.34
C ALA A 218 -7.21 -13.99 13.29
N SER A 219 -6.00 -14.36 12.85
CA SER A 219 -4.72 -14.22 13.57
C SER A 219 -4.29 -12.77 13.87
N SER A 220 -5.18 -11.80 13.69
CA SER A 220 -4.97 -10.40 14.04
C SER A 220 -4.64 -10.20 15.51
N THR A 221 -3.70 -9.28 15.78
CA THR A 221 -3.24 -8.96 17.13
C THR A 221 -4.12 -7.91 17.82
N ARG A 222 -3.86 -7.63 19.10
CA ARG A 222 -4.53 -6.57 19.86
C ARG A 222 -4.05 -5.15 19.54
N LEU A 223 -3.14 -4.95 18.56
CA LEU A 223 -2.61 -3.62 18.24
C LEU A 223 -3.72 -2.64 17.79
N PHE A 224 -4.58 -3.06 16.86
CA PHE A 224 -5.69 -2.22 16.38
C PHE A 224 -6.72 -1.92 17.48
N PRO A 225 -7.28 -2.91 18.21
CA PRO A 225 -8.22 -2.61 19.28
C PRO A 225 -7.58 -1.85 20.44
N TYR A 226 -6.26 -1.94 20.68
CA TYR A 226 -5.61 -1.11 21.68
C TYR A 226 -5.76 0.38 21.35
N VAL A 227 -5.63 0.76 20.06
CA VAL A 227 -5.90 2.13 19.61
C VAL A 227 -7.38 2.50 19.87
N GLN A 228 -8.32 1.59 19.58
CA GLN A 228 -9.75 1.82 19.83
C GLN A 228 -10.05 2.00 21.33
N MET A 229 -9.41 1.21 22.19
CA MET A 229 -9.51 1.30 23.65
C MET A 229 -9.03 2.68 24.13
N VAL A 230 -7.82 3.08 23.76
CA VAL A 230 -7.26 4.39 24.16
C VAL A 230 -8.14 5.55 23.68
N LEU A 231 -8.64 5.52 22.44
CA LEU A 231 -9.53 6.56 21.94
C LEU A 231 -10.86 6.59 22.70
N SER A 232 -11.41 5.42 23.03
CA SER A 232 -12.65 5.31 23.82
C SER A 232 -12.46 5.76 25.28
N ASP A 233 -11.27 5.58 25.85
CA ASP A 233 -10.94 6.06 27.19
C ASP A 233 -10.74 7.58 27.22
N LEU A 234 -10.18 8.16 26.16
CA LEU A 234 -9.93 9.61 26.06
C LEU A 234 -11.17 10.43 25.71
N PHE A 235 -12.03 9.91 24.83
CA PHE A 235 -13.15 10.67 24.24
C PHE A 235 -14.53 10.10 24.60
N GLY A 236 -14.58 9.03 25.40
CA GLY A 236 -15.81 8.37 25.85
C GLY A 236 -16.12 7.08 25.09
N SER A 237 -16.78 6.14 25.78
CA SER A 237 -17.08 4.81 25.25
C SER A 237 -18.42 4.81 24.49
N ASN A 238 -18.37 5.13 23.20
CA ASN A 238 -19.49 4.98 22.26
C ASN A 238 -18.99 4.43 20.92
N LEU A 239 -19.92 4.02 20.04
CA LEU A 239 -19.58 3.39 18.77
C LEU A 239 -18.82 4.33 17.81
N ALA A 240 -19.06 5.65 17.86
CA ALA A 240 -18.29 6.59 17.07
C ALA A 240 -16.81 6.62 17.49
N MET A 241 -16.52 6.67 18.80
CA MET A 241 -15.13 6.70 19.28
C MET A 241 -14.41 5.36 19.06
N PHE A 242 -15.14 4.25 19.14
CA PHE A 242 -14.62 2.93 18.75
C PHE A 242 -14.25 2.88 17.25
N ARG A 243 -15.11 3.41 16.37
CA ARG A 243 -14.86 3.49 14.91
C ARG A 243 -13.80 4.54 14.54
N MET A 244 -13.53 5.51 15.40
CA MET A 244 -12.51 6.56 15.17
C MET A 244 -11.10 5.97 14.95
N GLY A 245 -10.82 4.77 15.49
CA GLY A 245 -9.58 4.05 15.19
C GLY A 245 -9.39 3.80 13.69
N ALA A 246 -10.42 3.29 13.01
CA ALA A 246 -10.42 3.08 11.57
C ALA A 246 -10.30 4.40 10.79
N VAL A 247 -10.97 5.46 11.27
CA VAL A 247 -10.90 6.80 10.67
C VAL A 247 -9.47 7.33 10.70
N LEU A 248 -8.76 7.14 11.83
CA LEU A 248 -7.37 7.57 11.99
C LEU A 248 -6.45 6.88 10.98
N PHE A 249 -6.53 5.54 10.87
CA PHE A 249 -5.73 4.78 9.91
C PHE A 249 -6.05 5.13 8.45
N GLY A 250 -7.33 5.29 8.11
CA GLY A 250 -7.74 5.75 6.78
C GLY A 250 -7.25 7.17 6.45
N ALA A 251 -7.32 8.10 7.39
CA ALA A 251 -6.82 9.45 7.21
C ALA A 251 -5.28 9.50 7.07
N LEU A 252 -4.55 8.73 7.87
CA LEU A 252 -3.09 8.61 7.77
C LEU A 252 -2.65 7.93 6.46
N THR A 253 -3.43 6.99 5.93
CA THR A 253 -3.17 6.36 4.63
C THR A 253 -3.12 7.39 3.49
N ILE A 254 -3.87 8.49 3.60
CA ILE A 254 -3.83 9.58 2.60
C ILE A 254 -2.48 10.29 2.63
N ALA A 255 -1.91 10.50 3.81
CA ALA A 255 -0.56 11.05 3.96
C ALA A 255 0.51 10.10 3.41
N ALA A 256 0.36 8.79 3.65
CA ALA A 256 1.25 7.78 3.08
C ALA A 256 1.17 7.77 1.54
N THR A 257 -0.05 7.85 0.99
CA THR A 257 -0.30 7.91 -0.46
C THR A 257 0.32 9.15 -1.07
N TYR A 258 0.17 10.30 -0.41
CA TYR A 258 0.85 11.53 -0.77
C TYR A 258 2.36 11.34 -0.80
N ALA A 259 2.95 10.77 0.26
CA ALA A 259 4.40 10.56 0.36
C ALA A 259 4.93 9.64 -0.75
N LEU A 260 4.24 8.53 -1.05
CA LEU A 260 4.61 7.63 -2.13
C LEU A 260 4.51 8.32 -3.49
N ALA A 261 3.39 8.99 -3.78
CA ALA A 261 3.19 9.71 -5.02
C ALA A 261 4.23 10.84 -5.21
N ARG A 262 4.61 11.51 -4.11
CA ARG A 262 5.63 12.57 -4.11
C ARG A 262 7.01 12.05 -4.47
N VAL A 263 7.32 10.83 -4.05
CA VAL A 263 8.59 10.13 -4.31
C VAL A 263 8.64 9.55 -5.73
N LEU A 264 7.53 9.01 -6.22
CA LEU A 264 7.42 8.45 -7.58
C LEU A 264 7.31 9.53 -8.66
N PHE A 265 6.65 10.65 -8.34
CA PHE A 265 6.34 11.73 -9.26
C PHE A 265 6.77 13.07 -8.66
N ASP A 266 5.82 13.92 -8.32
CA ASP A 266 6.03 15.27 -7.81
C ASP A 266 4.88 15.71 -6.91
N GLN A 267 5.01 16.91 -6.36
CA GLN A 267 4.07 17.47 -5.39
C GLN A 267 2.65 17.62 -5.92
N ARG A 268 2.46 17.98 -7.20
CA ARG A 268 1.12 18.20 -7.77
C ARG A 268 0.40 16.87 -7.96
N THR A 269 1.09 15.86 -8.49
CA THR A 269 0.53 14.49 -8.58
C THR A 269 0.21 13.94 -7.19
N ALA A 270 1.07 14.20 -6.20
CA ALA A 270 0.85 13.76 -4.82
C ALA A 270 -0.39 14.40 -4.19
N LEU A 271 -0.58 15.71 -4.36
CA LEU A 271 -1.79 16.41 -3.90
C LEU A 271 -3.04 15.85 -4.58
N LEU A 272 -3.01 15.66 -5.90
CA LEU A 272 -4.13 15.09 -6.65
C LEU A 272 -4.47 13.67 -6.16
N ALA A 273 -3.47 12.79 -6.00
CA ALA A 273 -3.67 11.44 -5.50
C ALA A 273 -4.24 11.43 -4.08
N GLY A 274 -3.74 12.31 -3.21
CA GLY A 274 -4.23 12.46 -1.86
C GLY A 274 -5.68 12.96 -1.80
N VAL A 275 -6.04 13.97 -2.60
CA VAL A 275 -7.41 14.50 -2.70
C VAL A 275 -8.35 13.41 -3.24
N LEU A 276 -7.97 12.72 -4.31
CA LEU A 276 -8.77 11.63 -4.88
C LEU A 276 -9.03 10.53 -3.85
N LEU A 277 -8.02 10.09 -3.09
CA LEU A 277 -8.20 9.09 -2.04
C LEU A 277 -9.01 9.61 -0.84
N ALA A 278 -8.88 10.90 -0.51
CA ALA A 278 -9.62 11.53 0.57
C ALA A 278 -11.13 11.50 0.31
N VAL A 279 -11.55 11.68 -0.95
CA VAL A 279 -12.95 11.68 -1.40
C VAL A 279 -13.40 10.36 -2.02
N PHE A 280 -12.56 9.32 -2.03
CA PHE A 280 -12.88 8.04 -2.66
C PHE A 280 -13.91 7.26 -1.84
N PRO A 281 -15.15 7.01 -2.34
CA PRO A 281 -16.23 6.50 -1.50
C PRO A 281 -15.96 5.14 -0.85
N PRO A 282 -15.41 4.12 -1.55
CA PRO A 282 -15.02 2.86 -0.92
C PRO A 282 -14.02 3.05 0.23
N HIS A 283 -13.04 3.94 0.05
CA HIS A 283 -12.04 4.20 1.07
C HIS A 283 -12.63 4.95 2.28
N ILE A 284 -13.52 5.93 2.05
CA ILE A 284 -14.26 6.60 3.14
C ILE A 284 -15.08 5.57 3.92
N HIS A 285 -15.88 4.75 3.23
CA HIS A 285 -16.76 3.78 3.85
C HIS A 285 -15.99 2.75 4.68
N MET A 286 -14.93 2.15 4.11
CA MET A 286 -14.08 1.19 4.82
C MET A 286 -13.34 1.83 6.00
N SER A 287 -13.04 3.14 5.95
CA SER A 287 -12.46 3.88 7.09
C SER A 287 -13.45 4.17 8.22
N ARG A 288 -14.73 3.82 8.06
CA ARG A 288 -15.79 4.08 9.03
C ARG A 288 -16.31 2.80 9.70
N ILE A 289 -15.78 1.64 9.32
CA ILE A 289 -16.04 0.36 9.96
C ILE A 289 -14.90 0.12 10.94
N GLY A 290 -15.20 -0.19 12.20
CA GLY A 290 -14.24 -0.38 13.29
C GLY A 290 -13.45 -1.68 13.22
N ILE A 291 -12.97 -2.04 12.02
CA ILE A 291 -12.16 -3.22 11.75
C ILE A 291 -10.79 -2.80 11.17
N TYR A 292 -9.82 -3.68 11.40
CA TYR A 292 -8.39 -3.53 11.19
C TYR A 292 -7.88 -3.51 9.74
N ASN A 293 -8.63 -3.98 8.74
CA ASN A 293 -8.15 -4.07 7.35
C ASN A 293 -7.79 -2.70 6.72
N ILE A 294 -8.38 -1.60 7.21
CA ILE A 294 -8.03 -0.24 6.78
C ILE A 294 -6.64 0.22 7.26
N ALA A 295 -6.00 -0.50 8.19
CA ALA A 295 -4.66 -0.19 8.65
C ALA A 295 -3.56 -0.69 7.69
N ASP A 296 -3.81 -1.74 6.90
CA ASP A 296 -2.81 -2.31 5.99
C ASP A 296 -2.23 -1.31 4.99
N PRO A 297 -3.06 -0.50 4.28
CA PRO A 297 -2.54 0.45 3.32
C PRO A 297 -1.57 1.44 3.96
N LEU A 298 -1.79 1.88 5.20
CA LEU A 298 -0.89 2.82 5.87
C LEU A 298 0.54 2.27 5.90
N PHE A 299 0.72 1.08 6.47
CA PHE A 299 2.04 0.48 6.61
C PHE A 299 2.61 0.05 5.27
N GLY A 300 1.81 -0.56 4.41
CA GLY A 300 2.26 -1.01 3.08
C GLY A 300 2.68 0.12 2.15
N VAL A 301 1.90 1.20 2.09
CA VAL A 301 2.23 2.39 1.28
C VAL A 301 3.47 3.09 1.82
N LEU A 302 3.61 3.21 3.15
CA LEU A 302 4.83 3.77 3.76
C LEU A 302 6.06 2.89 3.49
N ALA A 303 5.91 1.56 3.50
CA ALA A 303 6.99 0.65 3.12
C ALA A 303 7.47 0.90 1.68
N LEU A 304 6.52 1.03 0.74
CA LEU A 304 6.82 1.37 -0.66
C LEU A 304 7.47 2.75 -0.80
N ALA A 305 6.98 3.75 -0.06
CA ALA A 305 7.50 5.11 -0.08
C ALA A 305 8.95 5.15 0.44
N PHE A 306 9.19 4.56 1.61
CA PHE A 306 10.52 4.49 2.21
C PHE A 306 11.48 3.64 1.38
N PHE A 307 11.04 2.51 0.83
CA PHE A 307 11.89 1.69 -0.04
C PHE A 307 12.29 2.45 -1.30
N THR A 308 11.33 3.09 -1.96
CA THR A 308 11.61 3.88 -3.18
C THR A 308 12.54 5.05 -2.86
N ARG A 309 12.32 5.74 -1.73
CA ARG A 309 13.22 6.79 -1.22
C ARG A 309 14.61 6.25 -0.88
N ALA A 310 14.71 5.05 -0.33
CA ALA A 310 15.97 4.38 -0.03
C ALA A 310 16.75 4.09 -1.31
N VAL A 311 16.07 3.66 -2.38
CA VAL A 311 16.71 3.43 -3.69
C VAL A 311 17.18 4.75 -4.33
N GLN A 312 16.39 5.83 -4.23
CA GLN A 312 16.79 7.14 -4.75
C GLN A 312 18.01 7.72 -4.02
N THR A 313 18.06 7.58 -2.69
CA THR A 313 19.05 8.25 -1.83
C THR A 313 20.20 7.35 -1.37
N GLN A 314 20.05 6.03 -1.51
CA GLN A 314 20.96 4.99 -1.00
C GLN A 314 21.22 5.03 0.52
N ARG A 315 20.34 5.68 1.29
CA ARG A 315 20.50 5.74 2.75
C ARG A 315 19.94 4.50 3.43
N ARG A 316 20.74 3.90 4.31
CA ARG A 316 20.36 2.75 5.13
C ARG A 316 19.16 3.01 6.04
N LEU A 317 18.98 4.24 6.53
CA LEU A 317 17.82 4.60 7.36
C LEU A 317 16.48 4.36 6.64
N PHE A 318 16.38 4.70 5.36
CA PHE A 318 15.14 4.50 4.61
C PHE A 318 14.88 3.01 4.31
N TYR A 319 15.91 2.20 4.12
CA TYR A 319 15.76 0.75 4.07
C TYR A 319 15.26 0.18 5.40
N ALA A 320 15.79 0.67 6.53
CA ALA A 320 15.35 0.27 7.85
C ALA A 320 13.88 0.68 8.11
N LEU A 321 13.50 1.89 7.73
CA LEU A 321 12.10 2.37 7.82
C LEU A 321 11.15 1.54 6.95
N ALA A 322 11.56 1.19 5.72
CA ALA A 322 10.78 0.29 4.87
C ALA A 322 10.59 -1.08 5.52
N GLY A 323 11.67 -1.66 6.07
CA GLY A 323 11.63 -2.93 6.80
C GLY A 323 10.72 -2.87 8.03
N ALA A 324 10.82 -1.78 8.80
CA ALA A 324 9.96 -1.52 9.94
C ALA A 324 8.48 -1.52 9.58
N MET A 325 8.10 -0.84 8.49
CA MET A 325 6.71 -0.82 8.05
C MET A 325 6.24 -2.20 7.57
N LEU A 326 7.09 -2.96 6.87
CA LEU A 326 6.78 -4.35 6.49
C LEU A 326 6.61 -5.26 7.71
N GLY A 327 7.46 -5.11 8.73
CA GLY A 327 7.40 -5.90 9.95
C GLY A 327 6.22 -5.55 10.87
N LEU A 328 5.53 -4.43 10.64
CA LEU A 328 4.29 -4.06 11.34
C LEU A 328 3.02 -4.64 10.69
N LEU A 329 3.09 -5.09 9.43
CA LEU A 329 1.93 -5.67 8.73
C LEU A 329 1.32 -6.88 9.45
N PRO A 330 2.10 -7.83 10.01
CA PRO A 330 1.52 -8.98 10.72
C PRO A 330 0.74 -8.61 11.99
N TYR A 331 0.89 -7.38 12.51
CA TYR A 331 0.13 -6.94 13.69
C TYR A 331 -1.30 -6.53 13.35
N VAL A 332 -1.58 -6.27 12.07
CA VAL A 332 -2.88 -5.79 11.59
C VAL A 332 -3.58 -6.90 10.80
N TYR A 333 -3.83 -6.72 9.51
CA TYR A 333 -4.60 -7.64 8.70
C TYR A 333 -3.71 -8.45 7.74
N GLU A 334 -4.06 -9.73 7.61
CA GLU A 334 -3.32 -10.71 6.81
C GLU A 334 -3.20 -10.29 5.33
N GLY A 335 -4.19 -9.55 4.81
CA GLY A 335 -4.17 -9.06 3.43
C GLY A 335 -2.94 -8.20 3.11
N GLY A 336 -2.50 -7.36 4.05
CA GLY A 336 -1.36 -6.48 3.90
C GLY A 336 -0.03 -7.24 3.90
N GLU A 337 0.17 -8.17 4.84
CA GLU A 337 1.39 -8.99 4.90
C GLU A 337 1.53 -9.95 3.71
N LEU A 338 0.43 -10.37 3.09
CA LEU A 338 0.46 -11.19 1.88
C LEU A 338 0.76 -10.37 0.62
N LEU A 339 0.33 -9.11 0.56
CA LEU A 339 0.52 -8.27 -0.63
C LEU A 339 1.85 -7.51 -0.64
N PHE A 340 2.12 -6.74 0.41
CA PHE A 340 3.15 -5.70 0.38
C PHE A 340 4.59 -6.22 0.38
N PRO A 341 4.98 -7.26 1.15
CA PRO A 341 6.32 -7.81 1.07
C PRO A 341 6.65 -8.36 -0.34
N PRO A 342 5.82 -9.20 -0.98
CA PRO A 342 6.06 -9.59 -2.37
C PRO A 342 6.07 -8.39 -3.33
N LEU A 343 5.17 -7.42 -3.16
CA LEU A 343 5.15 -6.23 -4.01
C LEU A 343 6.45 -5.40 -3.92
N VAL A 344 6.99 -5.19 -2.72
CA VAL A 344 8.28 -4.51 -2.52
C VAL A 344 9.41 -5.29 -3.17
N LEU A 345 9.43 -6.62 -3.06
CA LEU A 345 10.47 -7.45 -3.67
C LEU A 345 10.38 -7.47 -5.20
N LEU A 346 9.18 -7.58 -5.76
CA LEU A 346 8.95 -7.47 -7.20
C LEU A 346 9.35 -6.09 -7.72
N TRP A 347 9.02 -5.04 -6.97
CA TRP A 347 9.45 -3.68 -7.29
C TRP A 347 10.98 -3.53 -7.22
N ALA A 348 11.63 -4.13 -6.23
CA ALA A 348 13.09 -4.18 -6.12
C ALA A 348 13.71 -4.87 -7.34
N GLY A 349 13.16 -6.02 -7.75
CA GLY A 349 13.59 -6.77 -8.93
C GLY A 349 13.40 -5.95 -10.22
N TRP A 350 12.23 -5.33 -10.38
CA TRP A 350 11.94 -4.44 -11.51
C TRP A 350 12.95 -3.29 -11.59
N LEU A 351 13.22 -2.62 -10.48
CA LEU A 351 14.20 -1.53 -10.42
C LEU A 351 15.62 -2.01 -10.72
N ALA A 352 16.00 -3.19 -10.24
CA ALA A 352 17.31 -3.78 -10.51
C ALA A 352 17.55 -4.06 -12.00
N LEU A 353 16.49 -4.45 -12.73
CA LEU A 353 16.52 -4.70 -14.18
C LEU A 353 16.37 -3.40 -15.00
N SER A 354 15.89 -2.32 -14.39
CA SER A 354 15.68 -1.03 -15.06
C SER A 354 16.98 -0.22 -15.25
N LYS A 355 16.91 0.83 -16.08
CA LYS A 355 18.00 1.81 -16.30
C LYS A 355 18.08 2.90 -15.22
N GLY A 356 17.24 2.84 -14.18
CA GLY A 356 17.13 3.84 -13.12
C GLY A 356 18.02 3.56 -11.89
N PRO A 357 17.76 4.23 -10.75
CA PRO A 357 18.41 3.89 -9.49
C PRO A 357 18.04 2.46 -9.09
N ARG A 358 19.03 1.73 -8.57
CA ARG A 358 18.92 0.30 -8.24
C ARG A 358 19.03 0.10 -6.72
N PRO A 359 18.30 -0.87 -6.16
CA PRO A 359 18.49 -1.23 -4.77
C PRO A 359 19.87 -1.86 -4.55
N THR A 360 20.48 -1.60 -3.39
CA THR A 360 21.73 -2.26 -2.99
C THR A 360 21.43 -3.54 -2.22
N ARG A 361 22.22 -4.61 -2.45
CA ARG A 361 22.09 -5.88 -1.70
C ARG A 361 22.17 -5.68 -0.19
N ARG A 362 23.10 -4.82 0.26
CA ARG A 362 23.24 -4.44 1.67
C ARG A 362 22.01 -3.70 2.20
N GLY A 363 21.44 -2.77 1.42
CA GLY A 363 20.21 -2.07 1.77
C GLY A 363 19.02 -3.01 1.93
N ILE A 364 18.83 -3.93 0.97
CA ILE A 364 17.81 -4.99 1.06
C ILE A 364 18.04 -5.86 2.31
N GLY A 365 19.29 -6.26 2.59
CA GLY A 365 19.62 -7.02 3.80
C GLY A 365 19.21 -6.31 5.09
N TRP A 366 19.45 -5.01 5.21
CA TRP A 366 18.98 -4.23 6.36
C TRP A 366 17.46 -4.13 6.43
N MET A 367 16.78 -3.93 5.30
CA MET A 367 15.32 -3.90 5.23
C MET A 367 14.73 -5.23 5.73
N LEU A 368 15.22 -6.36 5.22
CA LEU A 368 14.74 -7.69 5.61
C LEU A 368 15.05 -8.00 7.07
N LEU A 369 16.24 -7.63 7.58
CA LEU A 369 16.58 -7.81 8.99
C LEU A 369 15.62 -7.05 9.90
N VAL A 370 15.35 -5.77 9.60
CA VAL A 370 14.43 -4.98 10.42
C VAL A 370 13.00 -5.52 10.31
N ALA A 371 12.54 -5.89 9.11
CA ALA A 371 11.23 -6.50 8.92
C ALA A 371 11.08 -7.79 9.75
N LEU A 372 12.08 -8.66 9.71
CA LEU A 372 12.09 -9.91 10.45
C LEU A 372 12.06 -9.67 11.97
N LEU A 373 12.92 -8.78 12.49
CA LEU A 373 12.95 -8.48 13.93
C LEU A 373 11.61 -7.94 14.43
N LEU A 374 10.92 -7.12 13.63
CA LEU A 374 9.63 -6.53 13.99
C LEU A 374 8.48 -7.53 13.86
N ALA A 375 8.50 -8.40 12.86
CA ALA A 375 7.48 -9.42 12.66
C ALA A 375 7.62 -10.63 13.60
N LEU A 376 8.83 -10.88 14.11
CA LEU A 376 9.17 -12.03 14.96
C LEU A 376 8.21 -12.24 16.14
N PRO A 377 7.77 -11.20 16.90
CA PRO A 377 6.88 -11.39 18.04
C PRO A 377 5.55 -12.04 17.65
N VAL A 378 4.97 -11.64 16.52
CA VAL A 378 3.70 -12.18 16.01
C VAL A 378 3.89 -13.61 15.53
N TYR A 379 4.88 -13.87 14.67
CA TYR A 379 5.09 -15.21 14.14
C TYR A 379 5.52 -16.21 15.22
N TYR A 380 6.34 -15.79 16.19
CA TYR A 380 6.64 -16.62 17.37
C TYR A 380 5.37 -16.94 18.16
N THR A 381 4.50 -15.95 18.35
CA THR A 381 3.21 -16.16 19.03
C THR A 381 2.37 -17.20 18.28
N ASN A 382 2.17 -17.02 16.97
CA ASN A 382 1.40 -17.96 16.14
C ASN A 382 1.97 -19.39 16.20
N LEU A 383 3.29 -19.54 16.08
CA LEU A 383 3.97 -20.83 16.22
C LEU A 383 3.72 -21.47 17.60
N SER A 384 3.78 -20.69 18.67
CA SER A 384 3.54 -21.18 20.04
C SER A 384 2.08 -21.62 20.28
N TYR A 385 1.13 -21.05 19.52
CA TYR A 385 -0.28 -21.45 19.56
C TYR A 385 -0.62 -22.58 18.57
N HIS A 386 0.36 -23.08 17.80
CA HIS A 386 0.15 -24.02 16.68
C HIS A 386 -0.82 -23.49 15.63
N LEU A 387 -0.81 -22.18 15.43
CA LEU A 387 -1.60 -21.55 14.37
C LEU A 387 -0.82 -21.59 13.06
N PRO A 388 -1.51 -21.70 11.92
CA PRO A 388 -0.86 -21.52 10.65
C PRO A 388 -0.23 -20.13 10.51
N LEU A 389 0.80 -20.01 9.66
CA LEU A 389 1.45 -18.73 9.41
C LEU A 389 0.51 -17.73 8.73
N PHE A 390 -0.35 -18.23 7.85
CA PHE A 390 -1.32 -17.47 7.05
C PHE A 390 -2.69 -18.13 7.17
N THR A 391 -3.38 -17.82 8.26
CA THR A 391 -4.68 -18.41 8.63
C THR A 391 -5.70 -18.36 7.50
N ARG A 392 -5.80 -17.24 6.76
CA ARG A 392 -6.79 -17.08 5.69
C ARG A 392 -6.41 -17.79 4.41
N LEU A 393 -5.11 -17.91 4.10
CA LEU A 393 -4.70 -18.72 2.94
C LEU A 393 -5.02 -20.21 3.16
N ASP A 394 -4.84 -20.69 4.39
CA ASP A 394 -5.11 -22.08 4.73
C ASP A 394 -6.62 -22.35 4.85
N ASP A 395 -7.39 -21.46 5.48
CA ASP A 395 -8.85 -21.57 5.59
C ASP A 395 -9.56 -21.48 4.23
N ALA A 396 -8.95 -20.83 3.23
CA ALA A 396 -9.57 -20.67 1.92
C ALA A 396 -9.73 -22.01 1.16
N SER A 397 -9.14 -23.13 1.61
CA SER A 397 -9.13 -24.45 0.92
C SER A 397 -8.67 -24.37 -0.56
N THR A 398 -8.08 -23.24 -0.93
CA THR A 398 -7.74 -22.82 -2.30
C THR A 398 -6.29 -22.31 -2.39
N GLY A 399 -5.46 -22.65 -1.39
CA GLY A 399 -4.04 -22.37 -1.34
C GLY A 399 -3.21 -23.08 -2.42
N GLY A 400 -1.90 -23.21 -2.21
CA GLY A 400 -0.96 -23.73 -3.22
C GLY A 400 -1.36 -25.06 -3.87
N ASP A 401 -1.99 -25.95 -3.10
CA ASP A 401 -2.46 -27.25 -3.55
C ASP A 401 -3.58 -27.17 -4.59
N TYR A 402 -4.41 -26.12 -4.55
CA TYR A 402 -5.47 -25.92 -5.53
C TYR A 402 -4.91 -25.53 -6.91
N LEU A 403 -3.89 -24.66 -6.94
CA LEU A 403 -3.21 -24.29 -8.19
C LEU A 403 -2.41 -25.46 -8.76
N LEU A 404 -1.77 -26.26 -7.91
CA LEU A 404 -1.10 -27.49 -8.36
C LEU A 404 -2.10 -28.52 -8.89
N ALA A 405 -3.22 -28.72 -8.19
CA ALA A 405 -4.32 -29.59 -8.64
C ALA A 405 -4.99 -29.07 -9.92
N LEU A 406 -4.96 -27.75 -10.16
CA LEU A 406 -5.43 -27.13 -11.41
C LEU A 406 -4.52 -27.50 -12.59
N LEU A 407 -3.20 -27.50 -12.39
CA LEU A 407 -2.21 -27.77 -13.44
C LEU A 407 -2.06 -29.26 -13.76
N VAL A 408 -2.24 -30.14 -12.78
CA VAL A 408 -2.01 -31.59 -12.90
C VAL A 408 -3.29 -32.38 -13.22
N ALA A 409 -4.46 -31.74 -13.22
CA ALA A 409 -5.73 -32.41 -13.47
C ALA A 409 -5.86 -32.94 -14.93
N PRO A 410 -6.42 -34.15 -15.13
CA PRO A 410 -6.70 -34.70 -16.47
C PRO A 410 -7.58 -33.79 -17.35
N ASN A 411 -8.46 -33.00 -16.72
CA ASN A 411 -9.34 -32.03 -17.37
C ASN A 411 -8.82 -30.58 -17.21
N GLY A 412 -7.49 -30.40 -17.28
CA GLY A 412 -6.80 -29.14 -16.97
C GLY A 412 -7.34 -27.93 -17.72
N LEU A 413 -7.60 -28.04 -19.04
CA LEU A 413 -8.12 -26.91 -19.84
C LEU A 413 -9.49 -26.41 -19.35
N HIS A 414 -10.41 -27.31 -19.05
CA HIS A 414 -11.73 -26.94 -18.53
C HIS A 414 -11.61 -26.28 -17.16
N ARG A 415 -10.78 -26.83 -16.27
CA ARG A 415 -10.57 -26.22 -14.95
C ARG A 415 -9.88 -24.85 -15.03
N VAL A 416 -8.91 -24.67 -15.93
CA VAL A 416 -8.26 -23.37 -16.17
C VAL A 416 -9.27 -22.36 -16.68
N HIS A 417 -10.12 -22.75 -17.63
CA HIS A 417 -11.22 -21.90 -18.08
C HIS A 417 -12.13 -21.49 -16.92
N THR A 418 -12.55 -22.45 -16.08
CA THR A 418 -13.38 -22.19 -14.90
C THR A 418 -12.68 -21.26 -13.90
N PHE A 419 -11.37 -21.44 -13.67
CA PHE A 419 -10.59 -20.53 -12.85
C PHE A 419 -10.55 -19.12 -13.44
N LEU A 420 -10.25 -18.98 -14.73
CA LEU A 420 -10.22 -17.67 -15.38
C LEU A 420 -11.59 -16.98 -15.28
N ALA A 421 -12.68 -17.69 -15.56
CA ALA A 421 -14.03 -17.14 -15.58
C ALA A 421 -14.59 -16.84 -14.17
N GLN A 422 -14.36 -17.71 -13.19
CA GLN A 422 -14.98 -17.62 -11.86
C GLN A 422 -14.05 -17.06 -10.78
N ARG A 423 -12.74 -17.14 -10.97
CA ARG A 423 -11.74 -16.74 -9.96
C ARG A 423 -10.96 -15.50 -10.35
N LEU A 424 -10.51 -15.39 -11.59
CA LEU A 424 -9.69 -14.25 -12.04
C LEU A 424 -10.52 -13.08 -12.61
N LEU A 425 -11.55 -13.38 -13.40
CA LEU A 425 -12.35 -12.35 -14.05
C LEU A 425 -13.16 -11.49 -13.08
N PRO A 426 -13.81 -12.04 -12.02
CA PRO A 426 -14.58 -11.21 -11.08
C PRO A 426 -13.75 -10.10 -10.38
N PRO A 427 -12.56 -10.36 -9.79
CA PRO A 427 -11.75 -9.29 -9.20
C PRO A 427 -11.23 -8.29 -10.23
N LEU A 428 -11.02 -8.69 -11.49
CA LEU A 428 -10.67 -7.76 -12.57
C LEU A 428 -11.84 -6.83 -12.91
N LEU A 429 -13.03 -7.40 -13.08
CA LEU A 429 -14.24 -6.64 -13.36
C LEU A 429 -14.63 -5.76 -12.18
N HIS A 430 -14.32 -6.15 -10.94
CA HIS A 430 -14.60 -5.34 -9.75
C HIS A 430 -13.99 -3.94 -9.79
N TYR A 431 -12.86 -3.76 -10.50
CA TYR A 431 -12.27 -2.42 -10.66
C TYR A 431 -13.18 -1.46 -11.44
N VAL A 432 -13.80 -1.91 -12.53
CA VAL A 432 -14.39 -1.00 -13.54
C VAL A 432 -15.85 -1.30 -13.90
N HIS A 433 -16.37 -2.48 -13.55
CA HIS A 433 -17.68 -2.96 -14.00
C HIS A 433 -18.51 -3.63 -12.90
N ALA A 434 -17.99 -4.67 -12.26
CA ALA A 434 -18.77 -5.48 -11.32
C ALA A 434 -18.95 -4.73 -9.97
N PRO A 435 -20.17 -4.65 -9.43
CA PRO A 435 -20.42 -4.05 -8.12
C PRO A 435 -19.94 -4.96 -6.97
N ASP A 436 -19.95 -4.41 -5.77
CA ASP A 436 -19.61 -5.14 -4.56
C ASP A 436 -20.64 -6.23 -4.24
N ALA A 437 -20.17 -7.45 -4.00
CA ALA A 437 -21.04 -8.58 -3.65
C ALA A 437 -21.09 -8.85 -2.13
N SER A 438 -20.72 -7.87 -1.30
CA SER A 438 -20.62 -8.02 0.15
C SER A 438 -21.53 -7.05 0.88
N LEU A 439 -21.78 -7.33 2.16
CA LEU A 439 -22.40 -6.36 3.06
C LEU A 439 -21.39 -5.34 3.62
N PHE A 440 -20.09 -5.52 3.37
CA PHE A 440 -19.07 -4.59 3.85
C PHE A 440 -19.19 -3.24 3.17
N TYR A 441 -19.19 -3.20 1.83
CA TYR A 441 -19.40 -1.95 1.09
C TYR A 441 -20.82 -1.86 0.54
N GLY A 442 -21.31 -2.93 -0.11
CA GLY A 442 -22.67 -3.01 -0.66
C GLY A 442 -22.99 -1.94 -1.71
N GLY A 443 -21.96 -1.39 -2.37
CA GLY A 443 -22.13 -0.36 -3.39
C GLY A 443 -22.66 -0.91 -4.71
N GLU A 444 -23.54 -0.16 -5.36
CA GLU A 444 -24.16 -0.50 -6.65
C GLU A 444 -23.25 -0.26 -7.86
N THR A 445 -22.07 0.32 -7.64
CA THR A 445 -21.07 0.59 -8.67
C THR A 445 -19.85 -0.31 -8.49
N ALA A 446 -19.05 -0.42 -9.55
CA ALA A 446 -17.68 -0.92 -9.44
C ALA A 446 -16.85 -0.14 -8.41
N LEU A 447 -15.72 -0.73 -8.02
CA LEU A 447 -14.78 -0.13 -7.07
C LEU A 447 -14.35 1.28 -7.51
N ILE A 448 -14.01 1.46 -8.78
CA ILE A 448 -13.70 2.77 -9.35
C ILE A 448 -14.98 3.36 -9.92
N LEU A 449 -15.31 4.57 -9.48
CA LEU A 449 -16.47 5.30 -9.98
C LEU A 449 -16.39 5.44 -11.51
N PRO A 450 -17.49 5.26 -12.26
CA PRO A 450 -17.46 5.23 -13.73
C PRO A 450 -16.76 6.42 -14.39
N TRP A 451 -16.90 7.63 -13.82
CA TRP A 451 -16.24 8.84 -14.33
C TRP A 451 -14.74 8.93 -14.02
N LEU A 452 -14.23 8.15 -13.05
CA LEU A 452 -12.80 8.02 -12.77
C LEU A 452 -12.12 6.92 -13.59
N VAL A 453 -12.89 5.97 -14.14
CA VAL A 453 -12.37 4.87 -14.95
C VAL A 453 -11.50 5.36 -16.13
N PRO A 454 -11.87 6.39 -16.92
CA PRO A 454 -10.99 6.88 -17.98
C PRO A 454 -9.63 7.35 -17.47
N LEU A 455 -9.59 8.07 -16.34
CA LEU A 455 -8.35 8.56 -15.73
C LEU A 455 -7.49 7.40 -15.22
N PHE A 456 -8.12 6.42 -14.57
CA PHE A 456 -7.47 5.20 -14.12
C PHE A 456 -6.82 4.44 -15.30
N LEU A 457 -7.57 4.23 -16.38
CA LEU A 457 -7.10 3.50 -17.57
C LEU A 457 -5.96 4.24 -18.26
N LEU A 458 -6.07 5.56 -18.45
CA LEU A 458 -4.99 6.40 -19.00
C LEU A 458 -3.71 6.28 -18.15
N GLY A 459 -3.86 6.36 -16.82
CA GLY A 459 -2.76 6.18 -15.88
C GLY A 459 -2.14 4.80 -15.95
N LEU A 460 -2.96 3.74 -16.05
CA LEU A 460 -2.52 2.35 -16.13
C LEU A 460 -1.75 2.07 -17.43
N PHE A 461 -2.27 2.52 -18.58
CA PHE A 461 -1.58 2.38 -19.87
C PHE A 461 -0.28 3.18 -19.93
N HIS A 462 -0.25 4.37 -19.32
CA HIS A 462 0.98 5.10 -19.11
C HIS A 462 1.98 4.32 -18.26
N ALA A 463 1.50 3.70 -17.18
CA ALA A 463 2.32 2.94 -16.25
C ALA A 463 2.98 1.72 -16.91
N LEU A 464 2.24 1.02 -17.79
CA LEU A 464 2.68 -0.15 -18.56
C LEU A 464 3.83 0.16 -19.54
N ARG A 465 3.93 1.40 -20.02
CA ARG A 465 4.89 1.79 -21.06
C ARG A 465 6.24 2.30 -20.54
N ARG A 466 6.38 2.53 -19.23
CA ARG A 466 7.58 3.17 -18.64
C ARG A 466 8.07 2.43 -17.41
N SER A 467 9.40 2.28 -17.33
CA SER A 467 10.07 1.58 -16.23
C SER A 467 9.94 2.26 -14.87
N GLY A 468 9.60 3.56 -14.81
CA GLY A 468 9.49 4.32 -13.56
C GLY A 468 8.24 4.02 -12.72
N SER A 469 7.26 3.34 -13.29
CA SER A 469 5.90 3.16 -12.74
C SER A 469 5.44 1.71 -12.67
N GLY A 470 6.33 0.76 -12.96
CA GLY A 470 6.03 -0.67 -12.92
C GLY A 470 5.40 -1.09 -11.59
N LEU A 471 5.76 -0.42 -10.48
CA LEU A 471 5.14 -0.61 -9.18
C LEU A 471 3.60 -0.55 -9.21
N LEU A 472 3.02 0.46 -9.85
CA LEU A 472 1.56 0.66 -9.81
C LEU A 472 0.83 -0.44 -10.59
N VAL A 473 1.41 -0.89 -11.70
CA VAL A 473 0.89 -2.02 -12.47
C VAL A 473 1.00 -3.31 -11.66
N LEU A 474 2.19 -3.60 -11.11
CA LEU A 474 2.42 -4.77 -10.28
C LEU A 474 1.45 -4.81 -9.09
N TRP A 475 1.15 -3.66 -8.50
CA TRP A 475 0.24 -3.57 -7.36
C TRP A 475 -1.20 -3.93 -7.73
N VAL A 476 -1.72 -3.36 -8.83
CA VAL A 476 -3.06 -3.69 -9.33
C VAL A 476 -3.14 -5.17 -9.68
N LEU A 477 -2.16 -5.70 -10.44
CA LEU A 477 -2.13 -7.10 -10.85
C LEU A 477 -2.00 -8.06 -9.67
N LEU A 478 -1.10 -7.78 -8.73
CA LEU A 478 -0.88 -8.65 -7.58
C LEU A 478 -2.09 -8.66 -6.63
N THR A 479 -2.80 -7.53 -6.50
CA THR A 479 -4.06 -7.49 -5.73
C THR A 479 -5.14 -8.32 -6.39
N THR A 480 -5.26 -8.26 -7.73
CA THR A 480 -6.18 -9.11 -8.49
C THR A 480 -5.84 -10.59 -8.32
N LEU A 481 -4.56 -10.96 -8.45
CA LEU A 481 -4.09 -12.33 -8.29
C LEU A 481 -4.29 -12.84 -6.85
N GLY A 482 -4.03 -12.01 -5.84
CA GLY A 482 -4.29 -12.35 -4.45
C GLY A 482 -5.78 -12.57 -4.18
N ASN A 483 -6.65 -11.76 -4.77
CA ASN A 483 -8.10 -11.96 -4.65
C ASN A 483 -8.61 -13.18 -5.43
N SER A 484 -7.95 -13.58 -6.53
CA SER A 484 -8.40 -14.73 -7.32
C SER A 484 -8.19 -16.07 -6.62
N VAL A 485 -7.25 -16.15 -5.69
CA VAL A 485 -6.94 -17.38 -4.94
C VAL A 485 -7.74 -17.55 -3.64
N ILE A 486 -8.67 -16.64 -3.34
CA ILE A 486 -9.49 -16.66 -2.12
C ILE A 486 -11.00 -16.72 -2.46
N LEU A 487 -11.81 -17.27 -1.55
CA LEU A 487 -13.29 -17.32 -1.67
C LEU A 487 -13.88 -15.92 -1.51
N PHE A 488 -14.92 -15.50 -2.25
CA PHE A 488 -15.47 -14.13 -2.21
C PHE A 488 -14.49 -13.05 -2.74
N ASN A 489 -14.01 -13.28 -3.96
CA ASN A 489 -12.97 -12.52 -4.64
C ASN A 489 -13.36 -11.12 -5.13
N ASN A 490 -14.63 -10.73 -5.01
CA ASN A 490 -15.17 -9.42 -5.40
C ASN A 490 -15.73 -8.63 -4.20
N TRP A 491 -15.23 -8.88 -3.00
CA TRP A 491 -15.54 -8.08 -1.81
C TRP A 491 -14.58 -6.90 -1.69
N THR A 492 -15.11 -5.69 -1.74
CA THR A 492 -14.38 -4.40 -1.67
C THR A 492 -13.51 -4.29 -0.43
N ALA A 493 -13.90 -4.91 0.69
CA ALA A 493 -13.09 -4.99 1.91
C ALA A 493 -11.69 -5.59 1.68
N ARG A 494 -11.50 -6.34 0.58
CA ARG A 494 -10.22 -6.97 0.19
C ARG A 494 -9.42 -6.17 -0.83
N PHE A 495 -10.01 -5.09 -1.34
CA PHE A 495 -9.37 -4.16 -2.26
C PHE A 495 -8.85 -2.90 -1.56
N VAL A 496 -9.05 -2.79 -0.24
CA VAL A 496 -8.55 -1.66 0.58
C VAL A 496 -7.07 -1.40 0.34
N VAL A 497 -6.27 -2.48 0.22
CA VAL A 497 -4.83 -2.45 -0.05
C VAL A 497 -4.42 -1.85 -1.41
N VAL A 498 -5.31 -1.78 -2.42
CA VAL A 498 -5.00 -1.23 -3.75
C VAL A 498 -5.58 0.17 -3.99
N MET A 499 -6.49 0.64 -3.13
CA MET A 499 -7.11 1.96 -3.26
C MET A 499 -6.10 3.12 -3.39
N PRO A 500 -4.95 3.13 -2.67
CA PRO A 500 -3.89 4.12 -2.90
C PRO A 500 -3.32 4.09 -4.31
N ALA A 501 -3.08 2.90 -4.87
CA ALA A 501 -2.55 2.74 -6.22
C ALA A 501 -3.53 3.27 -7.27
N ILE A 502 -4.83 2.99 -7.10
CA ILE A 502 -5.90 3.53 -7.94
C ILE A 502 -5.87 5.06 -7.93
N ALA A 503 -5.83 5.67 -6.74
CA ALA A 503 -5.81 7.13 -6.61
C ALA A 503 -4.56 7.76 -7.27
N ILE A 504 -3.40 7.11 -7.14
CA ILE A 504 -2.16 7.54 -7.80
C ILE A 504 -2.27 7.40 -9.32
N LEU A 505 -2.82 6.29 -9.82
CA LEU A 505 -3.02 6.06 -11.26
C LEU A 505 -3.98 7.08 -11.86
N CYS A 506 -5.11 7.37 -11.21
CA CYS A 506 -6.03 8.42 -11.65
C CYS A 506 -5.36 9.80 -11.68
N ALA A 507 -4.61 10.17 -10.62
CA ALA A 507 -3.90 11.44 -10.57
C ALA A 507 -2.83 11.55 -11.68
N ALA A 508 -2.13 10.44 -11.96
CA ALA A 508 -1.13 10.39 -13.00
C ALA A 508 -1.76 10.44 -14.41
N GLY A 509 -2.87 9.74 -14.62
CA GLY A 509 -3.67 9.79 -15.85
C GLY A 509 -4.36 11.15 -16.07
N LEU A 510 -4.56 11.95 -15.03
CA LEU A 510 -5.01 13.33 -15.22
C LEU A 510 -3.87 14.28 -15.61
N ARG A 511 -2.65 14.05 -15.08
CA ARG A 511 -1.55 15.02 -15.18
C ARG A 511 -0.65 14.80 -16.40
N TYR A 512 -0.52 13.57 -16.86
CA TYR A 512 0.46 13.16 -17.88
C TYR A 512 -0.14 12.76 -19.23
N THR A 513 -1.47 12.90 -19.37
CA THR A 513 -2.25 12.64 -20.59
C THR A 513 -3.03 13.87 -20.95
#